data_AF-A0A0R2CPK1-F1
#
_entry.id   AF-A0A0R2CPK1-F1
#
_cell.length_a   1.000
_cell.length_b   1.000
_cell.length_c   1.000
_cell.angle_alpha   90.00
_cell.angle_beta   90.00
_cell.angle_gamma   90.00
#
_symmetry.space_group_name_H-M   'P 1'
#
loop_
_entity.id
_entity.type
_entity.pdbx_description
1 polymer ?
#
loop_
_entity_poly.entity_id
_entity_poly.type
_entity_poly.pdbx_seq_one_letter_code
_entity_poly.pdbx_strand_id
1 'polypeptide(L)'
;MIDYEFVEAFLMFMSQFSSEEGEEPKERELIDFSFTMGVGLRQLATVEMLLFTAQIITKCPKKIENHFVNLCPGNLTAAGWDLVDQLGNPQRKLMIL
;
A
#
# COMPACT_ATOMS: atom_id res chain seq x y z
N MET A 1 -1.43 14.30 -9.05
CA MET A 1 -1.60 13.13 -9.94
C MET A 1 -1.18 11.92 -9.13
N ILE A 2 -1.96 10.84 -9.14
CA ILE A 2 -1.59 9.61 -8.42
C ILE A 2 -0.41 8.99 -9.17
N ASP A 3 0.65 8.70 -8.44
CA ASP A 3 1.83 8.02 -8.96
C ASP A 3 1.58 6.51 -8.96
N TYR A 4 1.26 5.95 -10.12
CA TYR A 4 0.94 4.53 -10.27
C TYR A 4 2.16 3.63 -10.06
N GLU A 5 3.37 4.10 -10.34
CA GLU A 5 4.61 3.35 -10.07
C GLU A 5 4.80 3.19 -8.57
N PHE A 6 4.55 4.26 -7.80
CA PHE A 6 4.57 4.18 -6.36
C PHE A 6 3.47 3.27 -5.79
N VAL A 7 2.24 3.31 -6.33
CA VAL A 7 1.15 2.43 -5.87
C VAL A 7 1.50 0.95 -6.12
N GLU A 8 2.04 0.62 -7.28
CA GLU A 8 2.51 -0.73 -7.61
C GLU A 8 3.62 -1.17 -6.66
N ALA A 9 4.66 -0.35 -6.50
CA ALA A 9 5.76 -0.63 -5.58
C ALA A 9 5.29 -0.76 -4.13
N PHE A 10 4.32 0.04 -3.71
CA PHE A 10 3.72 -0.02 -2.37
C PHE A 10 2.99 -1.34 -2.15
N LEU A 11 2.18 -1.82 -3.10
CA LEU A 11 1.51 -3.11 -2.99
C LEU A 11 2.50 -4.27 -2.94
N MET A 12 3.56 -4.21 -3.75
CA MET A 12 4.64 -5.19 -3.70
C MET A 12 5.39 -5.16 -2.37
N PHE A 13 5.68 -3.97 -1.83
CA PHE A 13 6.23 -3.81 -0.48
C PHE A 13 5.32 -4.46 0.56
N MET A 14 4.02 -4.14 0.56
CA MET A 14 3.03 -4.69 1.50
C MET A 14 2.95 -6.22 1.47
N SER A 15 3.10 -6.84 0.30
CA SER A 15 3.10 -8.31 0.14
C SER A 15 4.29 -9.00 0.81
N GLN A 16 5.38 -8.28 1.09
CA GLN A 16 6.54 -8.84 1.80
C GLN A 16 6.30 -8.93 3.32
N PHE A 17 5.38 -8.12 3.86
CA PHE A 17 5.01 -8.09 5.28
C PHE A 17 3.77 -8.94 5.56
N SER A 18 2.81 -8.90 4.64
CA SER A 18 1.59 -9.70 4.74
C SER A 18 1.96 -11.17 4.50
N SER A 19 1.99 -11.99 5.54
CA SER A 19 1.94 -13.45 5.45
C SER A 19 0.94 -13.97 6.48
N GLU A 20 0.53 -15.24 6.42
CA GLU A 20 -0.47 -15.81 7.34
C GLU A 20 -0.09 -15.66 8.84
N GLU A 21 1.20 -15.44 9.14
CA GLU A 21 1.75 -15.11 10.47
C GLU A 21 2.52 -13.77 10.52
N GLY A 22 2.43 -12.96 9.47
CA GLY A 22 3.30 -11.81 9.23
C GLY A 22 3.05 -10.61 10.14
N GLU A 23 4.13 -9.96 10.57
CA GLU A 23 4.07 -8.66 11.23
C GLU A 23 3.61 -7.58 10.23
N GLU A 24 2.66 -6.76 10.65
CA GLU A 24 2.30 -5.55 9.89
C GLU A 24 3.51 -4.62 9.77
N PRO A 25 3.68 -3.92 8.62
CA PRO A 25 4.75 -2.96 8.46
C PRO A 25 4.62 -1.85 9.49
N LYS A 26 5.72 -1.59 10.19
CA LYS A 26 5.79 -0.50 11.17
C LYS A 26 5.83 0.82 10.42
N GLU A 27 5.27 1.87 11.03
CA GLU A 27 5.23 3.21 10.45
C GLU A 27 6.60 3.69 9.96
N ARG A 28 7.66 3.40 10.71
CA ARG A 28 9.03 3.72 10.29
C ARG A 28 9.43 3.05 8.97
N GLU A 29 9.10 1.78 8.77
CA GLU A 29 9.46 1.02 7.56
C GLU A 29 8.74 1.58 6.33
N LEU A 30 7.47 1.97 6.49
CA LEU A 30 6.69 2.65 5.47
C LEU A 30 7.25 4.02 5.10
N ILE A 31 7.63 4.80 6.11
CA ILE A 31 8.23 6.12 5.91
C ILE A 31 9.56 5.98 5.18
N ASP A 32 10.43 5.07 5.64
CA ASP A 32 11.73 4.80 5.02
C ASP A 32 11.55 4.34 3.56
N PHE A 33 10.62 3.41 3.27
CA PHE A 33 10.26 3.01 1.91
C PHE A 33 9.76 4.17 1.04
N SER A 34 8.89 5.03 1.57
CA SER A 34 8.38 6.16 0.79
C SER A 34 9.50 7.15 0.42
N PHE A 35 10.44 7.39 1.34
CA PHE A 35 11.56 8.29 1.10
C PHE A 35 12.56 7.73 0.08
N THR A 36 12.83 6.41 0.08
CA THR A 36 13.70 5.80 -0.95
C THR A 36 13.09 5.90 -2.35
N MET A 37 11.76 5.96 -2.44
CA MET A 37 11.00 6.20 -3.68
C MET A 37 10.82 7.69 -4.01
N GLY A 38 11.38 8.60 -3.21
CA GLY A 38 11.21 10.05 -3.42
C GLY A 38 9.81 10.59 -3.09
N VAL A 39 9.00 9.81 -2.37
CA VAL A 39 7.61 10.12 -2.02
C VAL A 39 7.53 10.69 -0.61
N GLY A 40 6.88 11.85 -0.48
CA GLY A 40 6.67 12.49 0.82
C GLY A 40 5.48 11.92 1.61
N LEU A 41 5.48 12.16 2.93
CA LEU A 41 4.45 11.67 3.87
C LEU A 41 3.01 11.95 3.44
N ARG A 42 2.74 13.15 2.89
CA ARG A 42 1.39 13.52 2.45
C ARG A 42 0.91 12.61 1.31
N GLN A 43 1.80 12.27 0.38
CA GLN A 43 1.47 11.42 -0.76
C GLN A 43 1.35 9.96 -0.31
N LEU A 44 2.25 9.46 0.54
CA LEU A 44 2.13 8.15 1.20
C LEU A 44 0.76 8.01 1.88
N ALA A 45 0.38 8.95 2.74
CA ALA A 45 -0.89 8.92 3.45
C ALA A 45 -2.11 8.99 2.51
N THR A 46 -1.99 9.73 1.40
CA THR A 46 -3.03 9.80 0.38
C THR A 46 -3.21 8.45 -0.30
N VAL A 47 -2.11 7.77 -0.62
CA VAL A 47 -2.13 6.42 -1.22
C VAL A 47 -2.72 5.40 -0.24
N GLU A 48 -2.30 5.39 1.01
CA GLU A 48 -2.90 4.53 2.04
C GLU A 48 -4.41 4.78 2.18
N MET A 49 -4.85 6.03 2.24
CA MET A 49 -6.28 6.39 2.31
C MET A 49 -7.06 5.86 1.09
N LEU A 50 -6.49 5.98 -0.11
CA LEU A 50 -7.10 5.48 -1.34
C LEU A 50 -7.22 3.95 -1.33
N LEU A 51 -6.15 3.24 -0.96
CA LEU A 51 -6.14 1.79 -0.89
C LEU A 51 -7.09 1.27 0.20
N PHE A 52 -7.19 1.95 1.33
CA PHE A 52 -8.17 1.62 2.37
C PHE A 52 -9.60 1.81 1.86
N THR A 53 -9.88 2.93 1.19
CA THR A 53 -11.21 3.21 0.61
C THR A 53 -11.59 2.17 -0.44
N ALA A 54 -10.61 1.68 -1.21
CA ALA A 54 -10.78 0.61 -2.19
C ALA A 54 -10.81 -0.80 -1.57
N GLN A 55 -10.76 -0.93 -0.24
CA GLN A 55 -10.76 -2.20 0.50
C GLN A 55 -9.58 -3.13 0.14
N ILE A 56 -8.44 -2.54 -0.21
CA ILE A 56 -7.21 -3.27 -0.57
C ILE A 56 -6.32 -3.54 0.65
N ILE A 57 -6.35 -2.64 1.64
CA ILE A 57 -5.64 -2.77 2.91
C ILE A 57 -6.63 -2.69 4.08
N THR A 58 -6.23 -3.20 5.25
CA THR A 58 -7.15 -3.37 6.39
C THR A 58 -7.25 -2.17 7.32
N LYS A 59 -6.28 -1.24 7.32
CA LYS A 59 -6.27 -0.09 8.23
C LYS A 59 -6.22 1.23 7.49
N CYS A 60 -6.88 2.21 8.09
CA CYS A 60 -6.99 3.57 7.60
C CYS A 60 -5.97 4.46 8.32
N PRO A 61 -5.15 5.26 7.61
CA PRO A 61 -4.24 6.20 8.25
C PRO A 61 -5.03 7.28 8.99
N LYS A 62 -4.51 7.71 10.14
CA LYS A 62 -5.18 8.73 10.96
C LYS A 62 -4.75 10.12 10.52
N LYS A 63 -5.73 11.02 10.44
CA LYS A 63 -5.49 12.45 10.22
C LYS A 63 -5.88 13.22 11.48
N ILE A 64 -4.92 13.88 12.11
CA ILE A 64 -5.13 14.79 13.23
C ILE A 64 -4.85 16.20 12.69
N GLU A 65 -5.88 17.06 12.73
CA GLU A 65 -5.84 18.38 12.11
C GLU A 65 -5.39 18.32 10.63
N ASN A 66 -4.22 18.87 10.32
CA ASN A 66 -3.63 18.89 8.98
C ASN A 66 -2.45 17.91 8.81
N HIS A 67 -2.24 17.02 9.78
CA HIS A 67 -1.12 16.08 9.82
C HIS A 67 -1.62 14.64 9.78
N PHE A 68 -0.94 13.81 8.99
CA PHE A 68 -1.12 12.36 9.03
C PHE A 68 -0.22 11.77 10.10
N VAL A 69 -0.77 10.85 10.89
CA VAL A 69 -0.08 10.17 11.99
C VAL A 69 -0.45 8.70 12.00
N ASN A 70 0.42 7.85 12.53
CA ASN A 70 0.24 6.41 12.58
C ASN A 70 -0.04 5.84 11.17
N LEU A 71 0.85 6.11 10.23
CA LEU A 71 0.84 5.48 8.89
C LEU A 71 1.11 3.99 9.06
N CYS A 72 0.02 3.24 9.11
CA CYS A 72 0.02 1.81 9.40
C CYS A 72 -1.15 1.22 8.60
N PRO A 73 -0.90 0.76 7.37
CA PRO A 73 -1.90 0.25 6.44
C PRO A 73 -2.49 -1.10 6.89
N GLY A 74 -1.88 -1.75 7.90
CA GLY A 74 -2.27 -3.07 8.35
C GLY A 74 -1.76 -4.14 7.37
N ASN A 75 -2.66 -5.00 6.91
CA ASN A 75 -2.36 -6.10 5.99
C ASN A 75 -3.10 -5.91 4.66
N LEU A 76 -2.68 -6.64 3.63
CA LEU A 76 -3.47 -6.80 2.41
C LEU A 76 -4.75 -7.59 2.69
N THR A 77 -5.86 -7.17 2.08
CA THR A 77 -7.10 -7.96 2.02
C THR A 77 -6.98 -9.04 0.94
N ALA A 78 -7.98 -9.91 0.81
CA ALA A 78 -8.06 -10.85 -0.31
C ALA A 78 -7.99 -10.14 -1.68
N ALA A 79 -8.71 -9.02 -1.83
CA ALA A 79 -8.66 -8.21 -3.05
C ALA A 79 -7.28 -7.58 -3.27
N GLY A 80 -6.57 -7.20 -2.20
CA GLY A 80 -5.21 -6.70 -2.30
C GLY A 80 -4.21 -7.76 -2.76
N TRP A 81 -4.35 -9.00 -2.29
CA TRP A 81 -3.56 -10.13 -2.78
C TRP A 81 -3.84 -10.43 -4.26
N ASP A 82 -5.11 -10.42 -4.68
CA ASP A 82 -5.46 -10.61 -6.09
C ASP A 82 -4.82 -9.55 -7.00
N LEU A 83 -4.70 -8.30 -6.52
CA LEU A 83 -3.99 -7.23 -7.25
C LEU A 83 -2.48 -7.48 -7.29
N VAL A 84 -1.86 -7.84 -6.17
CA VAL A 84 -0.42 -8.17 -6.13
C VAL A 84 -0.11 -9.32 -7.10
N ASP A 85 -0.93 -10.36 -7.13
CA ASP A 85 -0.78 -11.48 -8.05
C ASP A 85 -0.85 -11.06 -9.53
N GLN A 86 -1.72 -10.10 -9.85
CA GLN A 86 -1.83 -9.54 -11.20
C GLN A 86 -0.62 -8.68 -11.59
N LEU A 87 -0.04 -7.96 -10.63
CA LEU A 87 1.18 -7.16 -10.82
C LEU A 87 2.42 -8.05 -10.98
N GLY A 88 2.53 -9.10 -10.16
CA GLY A 88 3.63 -10.07 -10.22
C GLY A 88 3.57 -11.02 -11.42
N ASN A 89 2.41 -11.15 -12.07
CA ASN A 89 2.21 -12.04 -13.22
C ASN A 89 1.62 -11.31 -14.43
N PRO A 90 2.46 -10.63 -15.25
CA PRO A 90 2.00 -9.79 -16.36
C PRO A 90 1.20 -10.54 -17.44
N GLN A 91 1.23 -11.88 -17.47
CA GLN A 91 0.43 -12.68 -18.41
C GLN A 91 -1.06 -12.76 -18.05
N ARG A 92 -1.45 -12.61 -16.77
CA ARG A 92 -2.88 -12.56 -16.36
C ARG A 92 -3.58 -11.26 -16.77
N LYS A 93 -2.82 -10.19 -17.00
CA LYS A 93 -3.31 -8.86 -17.40
C LYS A 93 -4.05 -8.85 -18.75
N LEU A 94 -3.86 -9.90 -19.57
CA LEU A 94 -4.44 -10.06 -20.91
C LEU A 94 -5.74 -10.88 -20.97
N MET A 95 -6.20 -11.47 -19.87
CA MET A 95 -7.43 -12.30 -19.86
C MET A 95 -8.69 -11.55 -19.42
N ILE A 96 -8.58 -10.26 -19.06
CA ILE A 96 -9.71 -9.42 -18.69
C ILE A 96 -9.75 -8.20 -19.63
N LEU A 97 -9.93 -8.46 -20.93
CA LEU A 97 -10.37 -7.49 -21.94
C LEU A 97 -11.32 -8.18 -22.91
#